data_AF-A0A970EF87-F1
#
_entry.id   AF-A0A970EF87-F1
#
_cell.length_a   1.000
_cell.length_b   1.000
_cell.length_c   1.000
_cell.angle_alpha   90.00
_cell.angle_beta   90.00
_cell.angle_gamma   90.00
#
_symmetry.space_group_name_H-M   'P 1'
#
loop_
_entity.id
_entity.type
_entity.pdbx_description
1 polymer ?
#
loop_
_entity_poly.entity_id
_entity_poly.type
_entity_poly.pdbx_seq_one_letter_code
_entity_poly.pdbx_strand_id
1 'polypeptide(L)'
;PFKRFGVPAHEISMMMSIAIRFIPTLLEETDKIIKAQTARGADFESGRLIERAKALIPVLVPLFVSAFRRAEELAVAMECRCYNGGEHRTSLKQLKIKKRDIVAIVTAGVLLVLVILLKYMV
;
A
#
# COMPACT_ATOMS: atom_id res chain seq x y z
N PRO A 1 -12.71 -3.97 15.00
CA PRO A 1 -12.89 -5.30 15.64
C PRO A 1 -11.55 -5.89 16.14
N PHE A 2 -10.52 -5.95 15.29
CA PHE A 2 -9.22 -6.56 15.62
C PHE A 2 -8.42 -5.85 16.73
N LYS A 3 -8.68 -4.56 16.99
CA LYS A 3 -8.13 -3.85 18.16
C LYS A 3 -8.47 -4.55 19.48
N ARG A 4 -9.60 -5.27 19.55
CA ARG A 4 -10.00 -6.03 20.75
C ARG A 4 -9.13 -7.26 21.01
N PHE A 5 -8.38 -7.73 20.01
CA PHE A 5 -7.48 -8.88 20.10
C PHE A 5 -6.00 -8.45 20.18
N GLY A 6 -5.73 -7.20 20.55
CA GLY A 6 -4.36 -6.66 20.65
C GLY A 6 -3.72 -6.27 19.33
N VAL A 7 -4.43 -6.36 18.20
CA VAL A 7 -3.89 -5.97 16.89
C VAL A 7 -3.90 -4.44 16.76
N PRO A 8 -2.76 -3.78 16.46
CA PRO A 8 -2.67 -2.32 16.32
C PRO A 8 -3.27 -1.85 14.99
N ALA A 9 -4.60 -1.86 14.89
CA ALA A 9 -5.31 -1.57 13.64
C ALA A 9 -5.03 -0.15 13.09
N HIS A 10 -4.82 0.84 13.98
CA HIS A 10 -4.52 2.22 13.59
C HIS A 10 -3.14 2.35 12.94
N GLU A 11 -2.11 1.77 13.56
CA GLU A 11 -0.74 1.81 13.05
C GLU A 11 -0.64 1.06 11.72
N ILE A 12 -1.26 -0.11 11.61
CA ILE A 12 -1.31 -0.85 10.33
C ILE A 12 -2.00 -0.02 9.26
N SER A 13 -3.14 0.62 9.57
CA SER A 13 -3.83 1.49 8.62
C SER A 13 -2.95 2.67 8.18
N MET A 14 -2.17 3.24 9.09
CA MET A 14 -1.23 4.32 8.79
C MET A 14 -0.10 3.84 7.87
N MET A 15 0.59 2.75 8.23
CA MET A 15 1.67 2.17 7.43
C MET A 15 1.18 1.83 6.02
N MET A 16 -0.01 1.20 5.92
CA MET A 16 -0.63 0.88 4.63
C MET A 16 -0.96 2.13 3.81
N SER A 17 -1.51 3.18 4.43
CA SER A 17 -1.83 4.43 3.73
C SER A 17 -0.58 5.13 3.20
N ILE A 18 0.51 5.10 3.96
CA ILE A 18 1.81 5.62 3.55
C ILE A 18 2.37 4.79 2.40
N ALA A 19 2.36 3.45 2.52
CA ALA A 19 2.83 2.53 1.50
C ALA A 19 2.11 2.74 0.17
N ILE A 20 0.77 2.79 0.19
CA ILE A 20 -0.05 3.02 -1.02
C ILE A 20 0.31 4.35 -1.68
N ARG A 21 0.56 5.41 -0.90
CA ARG A 21 0.97 6.71 -1.44
C ARG A 21 2.40 6.69 -2.00
N PHE A 22 3.30 5.90 -1.41
CA PHE A 22 4.70 5.83 -1.83
C PHE A 22 4.94 4.90 -3.02
N ILE A 23 4.08 3.91 -3.28
CA ILE A 23 4.22 3.01 -4.44
C ILE A 23 4.36 3.78 -5.77
N PRO A 24 3.48 4.73 -6.12
CA PRO A 24 3.63 5.49 -7.37
C PRO A 24 4.97 6.21 -7.46
N THR A 25 5.39 6.88 -6.39
CA THR A 25 6.64 7.63 -6.37
C THR A 25 7.87 6.72 -6.46
N LEU A 26 7.83 5.55 -5.81
CA LEU A 26 8.91 4.56 -5.90
C LEU A 26 9.02 3.97 -7.31
N LEU A 27 7.90 3.74 -7.99
CA LEU A 27 7.88 3.29 -9.38
C LEU A 27 8.48 4.33 -10.33
N GLU A 28 8.10 5.60 -10.17
CA GLU A 28 8.68 6.70 -10.95
C GLU A 28 10.19 6.85 -10.69
N GLU A 29 10.63 6.71 -9.45
CA GLU A 29 12.05 6.78 -9.07
C GLU A 29 12.83 5.59 -9.62
N THR A 30 12.26 4.40 -9.57
CA THR A 30 12.82 3.19 -10.17
C THR A 30 13.01 3.37 -11.67
N ASP A 31 11.98 3.85 -12.39
CA ASP A 31 12.05 4.12 -13.84
C ASP A 31 13.14 5.15 -14.18
N LYS A 32 13.24 6.23 -13.39
CA LYS A 32 14.31 7.24 -13.54
C LYS A 32 15.69 6.62 -13.34
N ILE A 33 15.88 5.80 -12.32
CA ILE A 33 17.17 5.16 -12.04
C ILE A 33 17.52 4.16 -13.15
N ILE A 34 16.58 3.33 -13.60
CA ILE A 34 16.80 2.37 -14.70
C ILE A 34 17.21 3.11 -15.98
N LYS A 35 16.50 4.16 -16.36
CA LYS A 35 16.86 4.99 -17.54
C LYS A 35 18.24 5.62 -17.40
N ALA A 36 18.57 6.14 -16.22
CA ALA A 36 19.89 6.73 -15.96
C ALA A 36 21.02 5.70 -16.04
N GLN A 37 20.82 4.50 -15.52
CA GLN A 37 21.81 3.42 -15.60
C GLN A 37 21.94 2.86 -17.01
N THR A 38 20.82 2.75 -17.75
CA THR A 38 20.83 2.35 -19.17
C THR A 38 21.64 3.35 -20.01
N ALA A 39 21.46 4.66 -19.77
CA ALA A 39 22.25 5.71 -20.41
C ALA A 39 23.75 5.65 -20.04
N ARG A 40 24.09 5.07 -18.89
CA ARG A 40 25.48 4.79 -18.46
C ARG A 40 26.02 3.46 -18.98
N GLY A 41 25.29 2.78 -19.86
CA GLY A 41 25.70 1.51 -20.49
C GLY A 41 25.40 0.26 -19.66
N ALA A 42 24.57 0.35 -18.62
CA ALA A 42 24.08 -0.84 -17.93
C ALA A 42 23.06 -1.57 -18.80
N ASP A 43 23.28 -2.87 -19.00
CA ASP A 43 22.35 -3.74 -19.70
C ASP A 43 21.58 -4.60 -18.69
N PHE A 44 20.25 -4.47 -18.71
CA PHE A 44 19.34 -5.17 -17.82
C PHE A 44 18.64 -6.36 -18.51
N GLU A 45 18.74 -6.46 -19.83
CA GLU A 45 17.98 -7.42 -20.63
C GLU A 45 18.84 -8.55 -21.18
N SER A 46 20.15 -8.40 -21.34
CA SER A 46 21.01 -9.50 -21.80
C SER A 46 21.53 -10.39 -20.67
N GLY A 47 22.03 -11.58 -21.03
CA GLY A 47 22.67 -12.51 -20.08
C GLY A 47 21.75 -13.51 -19.38
N ARG A 48 22.35 -14.34 -18.52
CA ARG A 48 21.67 -15.35 -17.71
C ARG A 48 20.87 -14.70 -16.58
N LEU A 49 19.90 -15.41 -16.00
CA LEU A 49 19.09 -14.95 -14.85
C LEU A 49 19.93 -14.34 -13.70
N ILE A 50 21.09 -14.94 -13.39
CA ILE A 50 22.00 -14.47 -12.34
C ILE A 50 22.68 -13.15 -12.71
N GLU A 51 23.04 -12.97 -13.98
CA GLU A 51 23.68 -11.74 -14.48
C GLU A 51 22.67 -10.59 -14.46
N ARG A 52 21.43 -10.84 -14.90
CA ARG A 52 20.33 -9.88 -14.80
C ARG A 52 20.01 -9.49 -13.35
N ALA A 53 20.02 -10.46 -12.43
CA ALA A 53 19.81 -10.17 -11.01
C ALA A 53 20.92 -9.28 -10.43
N LYS A 54 22.18 -9.52 -10.80
CA LYS A 54 23.31 -8.65 -10.40
C LYS A 54 23.23 -7.27 -11.03
N ALA A 55 22.76 -7.16 -12.28
CA ALA A 55 22.58 -5.89 -12.97
C ALA A 55 21.58 -4.96 -12.26
N LEU A 56 20.66 -5.49 -11.43
CA LEU A 56 19.70 -4.68 -10.65
C LEU A 56 20.30 -4.03 -9.39
N ILE A 57 21.49 -4.44 -8.93
CA ILE A 57 22.11 -3.90 -7.71
C ILE A 57 22.28 -2.36 -7.75
N PRO A 58 22.78 -1.75 -8.85
CA PRO A 58 22.90 -0.29 -8.99
C PRO A 58 21.56 0.45 -9.02
N VAL A 59 20.44 -0.26 -9.20
CA VAL A 59 19.08 0.31 -9.09
C VAL A 59 18.58 0.18 -7.65
N LEU A 60 18.77 -0.98 -7.04
CA LEU A 60 18.29 -1.29 -5.70
C LEU A 60 18.93 -0.41 -4.62
N VAL A 61 20.25 -0.22 -4.65
CA VAL A 61 20.97 0.53 -3.60
C VAL A 61 20.51 1.99 -3.53
N PRO A 62 20.48 2.78 -4.64
CA PRO A 62 19.98 4.15 -4.59
C PRO A 62 18.51 4.25 -4.20
N LEU A 63 17.67 3.35 -4.68
CA LEU A 63 16.24 3.32 -4.33
C LEU A 63 16.06 3.09 -2.83
N PHE A 64 16.83 2.18 -2.23
CA PHE A 64 16.77 1.89 -0.80
C PHE A 64 17.23 3.10 0.03
N VAL A 65 18.37 3.70 -0.30
CA VAL A 65 18.87 4.91 0.39
C VAL A 65 17.86 6.05 0.31
N SER A 66 17.27 6.26 -0.87
CA SER A 66 16.24 7.30 -1.06
C SER A 66 14.97 7.01 -0.25
N ALA A 67 14.52 5.75 -0.23
CA ALA A 67 13.35 5.34 0.55
C ALA A 67 13.56 5.54 2.05
N PHE A 68 14.74 5.19 2.59
CA PHE A 68 15.09 5.41 4.00
C PHE A 68 15.12 6.88 4.34
N ARG A 69 15.78 7.69 3.51
CA ARG A 69 15.82 9.14 3.70
C ARG A 69 14.41 9.75 3.71
N ARG A 70 13.53 9.32 2.80
CA ARG A 70 12.14 9.77 2.76
C ARG A 70 11.35 9.34 4.00
N ALA A 71 11.62 8.14 4.53
CA ALA A 71 10.99 7.68 5.76
C ALA A 71 11.42 8.53 6.97
N GLU A 72 12.69 8.90 7.05
CA GLU A 72 13.23 9.79 8.10
C GLU A 72 12.63 11.20 7.99
N GLU A 73 12.64 11.80 6.80
CA GLU A 73 12.02 13.10 6.56
C GLU A 73 10.52 13.09 6.89
N LEU A 74 9.82 12.00 6.55
CA LEU A 74 8.41 11.83 6.92
C LEU A 74 8.23 11.73 8.43
N ALA A 75 9.06 10.96 9.13
CA ALA A 75 8.99 10.81 10.59
C ALA A 75 9.18 12.16 11.30
N VAL A 76 10.23 12.90 10.93
CA VAL A 76 10.48 14.25 11.48
C VAL A 76 9.33 15.19 11.17
N ALA A 77 8.82 15.20 9.93
CA ALA A 77 7.66 16.03 9.58
C ALA A 77 6.39 15.65 10.35
N MET A 78 6.21 14.38 10.69
CA MET A 78 5.11 13.90 11.52
C MET A 78 5.26 14.37 12.97
N GLU A 79 6.46 14.31 13.54
CA GLU A 79 6.76 14.83 14.87
C GLU A 79 6.58 16.36 14.96
N CYS A 80 7.06 17.11 13.96
CA CYS A 80 6.83 18.56 13.88
C CYS A 80 5.35 18.94 13.79
N ARG A 81 4.51 18.04 13.28
CA ARG A 81 3.04 18.19 13.24
C ARG A 81 2.35 17.60 14.48
N CYS A 82 3.11 17.32 15.54
CA CYS A 82 2.64 16.75 16.80
C CYS A 82 1.88 15.43 16.62
N TYR A 83 2.32 14.57 15.68
CA TYR A 83 1.69 13.27 15.49
C TYR A 83 2.08 12.28 16.61
N ASN A 84 1.19 12.12 17.60
CA ASN A 84 1.45 11.29 18.79
C ASN A 84 0.61 10.01 18.86
N GLY A 85 0.80 9.06 17.93
CA GLY A 85 0.49 7.65 18.22
C GLY A 85 -0.98 7.23 18.49
N GLY A 86 -2.00 8.04 18.15
CA GLY A 86 -3.32 7.49 17.81
C GLY A 86 -4.38 7.35 18.92
N GLU A 87 -4.21 7.97 20.09
CA GLU A 87 -5.34 8.14 21.02
C GLU A 87 -6.07 9.47 20.74
N HIS A 88 -7.40 9.45 20.71
CA HIS A 88 -8.28 10.63 20.51
C HIS A 88 -8.15 11.36 19.15
N ARG A 89 -7.80 10.66 18.05
CA ARG A 89 -7.75 11.28 16.71
C ARG A 89 -9.12 11.34 16.04
N THR A 90 -9.41 12.45 15.35
CA THR A 90 -10.55 12.57 14.43
C THR A 90 -10.15 12.11 13.02
N SER A 91 -11.09 11.52 12.29
CA SER A 91 -10.88 11.14 10.88
C SER A 91 -11.43 12.23 9.96
N LEU A 92 -10.58 12.74 9.07
CA LEU A 92 -10.95 13.69 8.02
C LEU A 92 -11.83 13.04 6.95
N LYS A 93 -11.51 11.79 6.56
CA LYS A 93 -12.24 11.05 5.52
C LYS A 93 -13.08 9.97 6.19
N GLN A 94 -14.31 10.33 6.54
CA GLN A 94 -15.27 9.40 7.10
C GLN A 94 -16.07 8.71 6.00
N LEU A 95 -16.09 7.38 6.03
CA LEU A 95 -16.94 6.57 5.16
C LEU A 95 -18.39 6.70 5.66
N LYS A 96 -19.24 7.35 4.88
CA LYS A 96 -20.68 7.46 5.15
C LYS A 96 -21.42 6.44 4.31
N ILE A 97 -22.29 5.66 4.95
CA ILE A 97 -23.17 4.71 4.27
C ILE A 97 -24.10 5.48 3.33
N LYS A 98 -24.07 5.12 2.06
CA LYS A 98 -24.96 5.68 1.03
C LYS A 98 -26.11 4.71 0.75
N LYS A 99 -27.19 5.22 0.17
CA LYS A 99 -28.34 4.39 -0.27
C LYS A 99 -27.90 3.23 -1.19
N ARG A 100 -26.85 3.44 -1.99
CA ARG A 100 -26.25 2.40 -2.87
C ARG A 100 -25.67 1.23 -2.07
N ASP A 101 -25.05 1.50 -0.92
CA ASP A 101 -24.48 0.47 -0.06
C ASP A 101 -25.60 -0.39 0.55
N ILE A 102 -26.71 0.24 0.94
CA ILE A 102 -27.89 -0.46 1.46
C ILE A 102 -28.49 -1.36 0.38
N VAL A 103 -28.68 -0.85 -0.84
CA VAL A 103 -29.20 -1.66 -1.97
C VAL A 103 -28.26 -2.83 -2.27
N ALA A 104 -26.95 -2.63 -2.25
CA ALA A 104 -25.97 -3.70 -2.44
C ALA A 104 -26.04 -4.77 -1.34
N ILE A 105 -26.19 -4.37 -0.08
CA ILE A 105 -26.34 -5.29 1.05
C ILE A 105 -27.64 -6.11 0.94
N VAL A 106 -28.76 -5.45 0.61
CA VAL A 106 -30.06 -6.12 0.47
C VAL A 106 -30.04 -7.11 -0.69
N THR A 107 -29.55 -6.69 -1.86
CA THR A 107 -29.46 -7.57 -3.03
C THR A 107 -28.54 -8.76 -2.78
N ALA A 108 -27.39 -8.55 -2.15
CA ALA A 108 -26.50 -9.65 -1.74
C ALA A 108 -27.18 -10.60 -0.75
N GLY A 109 -27.94 -10.09 0.21
CA GLY A 109 -28.70 -10.89 1.17
C GLY A 109 -29.79 -11.73 0.50
N VAL A 110 -30.57 -11.14 -0.41
CA VAL A 110 -31.61 -11.85 -1.17
C VAL A 110 -31.02 -12.97 -2.02
N LEU A 111 -29.90 -12.71 -2.71
CA LEU A 111 -29.18 -13.73 -3.49
C LEU A 111 -28.69 -14.88 -2.61
N LEU A 112 -28.15 -14.57 -1.42
CA LEU A 112 -27.69 -15.58 -0.46
C LEU A 112 -28.84 -16.49 0.00
N VAL A 113 -29.99 -15.90 0.35
CA VAL A 113 -31.18 -16.64 0.76
C VAL A 113 -31.71 -17.51 -0.38
N LEU A 114 -31.78 -16.97 -1.60
CA LEU A 114 -32.19 -17.75 -2.78
C LEU A 114 -31.28 -18.96 -3.02
N VAL A 115 -29.96 -18.79 -2.93
CA VAL A 115 -28.99 -19.88 -3.10
C VAL A 115 -29.17 -20.96 -2.02
N ILE A 116 -29.38 -20.55 -0.76
CA ILE A 116 -29.60 -21.50 0.34
C ILE A 116 -30.92 -22.26 0.14
N LEU A 117 -32.00 -21.58 -0.26
CA LEU A 117 -33.29 -22.21 -0.52
C LEU A 117 -33.22 -23.20 -1.69
N LEU A 118 -32.56 -22.81 -2.79
CA LEU A 118 -32.34 -23.71 -3.93
C LEU A 118 -31.53 -24.93 -3.52
N LYS A 119 -30.49 -24.77 -2.70
CA LYS A 119 -29.71 -25.91 -2.16
C LYS A 119 -30.51 -26.80 -1.22
N TYR A 120 -31.49 -26.25 -0.49
CA TYR A 120 -32.32 -27.03 0.43
C TYR A 120 -33.48 -27.74 -0.28
N MET A 121 -33.88 -27.23 -1.45
CA MET A 121 -34.97 -27.77 -2.26
C MET A 121 -34.51 -28.84 -3.28
N VAL A 122 -33.22 -28.83 -3.66
CA VAL A 122 -32.55 -29.83 -4.51
C VAL A 122 -31.91 -30.90 -3.64
#